data_AF-A0A6G3YZE9-F1
#
_entry.id   AF-A0A6G3YZE9-F1
#
_cell.length_a   1.000
_cell.length_b   1.000
_cell.length_c   1.000
_cell.angle_alpha   90.00
_cell.angle_beta   90.00
_cell.angle_gamma   90.00
#
_symmetry.space_group_name_H-M   'P 1'
#
loop_
_entity.id
_entity.type
_entity.pdbx_description
1 polymer ?
#
loop_
_entity_poly.entity_id
_entity_poly.type
_entity_poly.pdbx_seq_one_letter_code
_entity_poly.pdbx_strand_id
1 'polypeptide(L)'
;MSSNSSVRFATFNASLNRTSEGQLITDLSTPDNAQAQAVAEIIQRNNPDVLLVNEFDFDANGTAAALFQENYLTVSQNGAAPVEYPY
;
A
#
# COMPACT_ATOMS: atom_id res chain seq x y z
N MET A 1 32.70 -12.47 0.39
CA MET A 1 31.36 -12.94 0.77
C MET A 1 30.41 -12.40 -0.29
N SER A 2 29.87 -13.24 -1.16
CA SER A 2 28.77 -12.77 -2.02
C SER A 2 27.53 -12.65 -1.13
N SER A 3 27.08 -11.42 -0.86
CA SER A 3 25.73 -11.19 -0.37
C SER A 3 24.80 -11.53 -1.52
N ASN A 4 24.23 -12.73 -1.50
CA ASN A 4 23.17 -13.08 -2.42
C ASN A 4 21.91 -12.36 -1.92
N SER A 5 21.77 -11.07 -2.22
CA SER A 5 20.61 -10.28 -1.86
C SER A 5 19.44 -10.75 -2.72
N SER A 6 18.66 -11.68 -2.19
CA SER A 6 17.43 -12.14 -2.85
C SER A 6 16.43 -10.99 -2.87
N VAL A 7 15.92 -10.63 -4.04
CA VAL A 7 14.83 -9.66 -4.19
C VAL A 7 13.49 -10.41 -4.15
N ARG A 8 12.55 -9.90 -3.36
CA ARG A 8 11.21 -10.45 -3.17
C ARG A 8 10.19 -9.63 -3.95
N PHE A 9 9.53 -10.28 -4.89
CA PHE A 9 8.43 -9.73 -5.65
C PHE A 9 7.11 -10.28 -5.13
N ALA A 10 6.11 -9.42 -4.99
CA ALA A 10 4.75 -9.82 -4.67
C ALA A 10 3.75 -9.11 -5.58
N THR A 11 2.63 -9.77 -5.83
CA THR A 11 1.44 -9.10 -6.35
C THR A 11 0.31 -9.29 -5.36
N PHE A 12 -0.51 -8.26 -5.16
CA PHE A 12 -1.60 -8.29 -4.22
C PHE A 12 -2.81 -7.60 -4.81
N ASN A 13 -3.94 -8.29 -4.83
CA ASN A 13 -5.23 -7.67 -5.11
C ASN A 13 -5.73 -7.05 -3.81
N ALA A 14 -5.70 -5.72 -3.73
CA ALA A 14 -6.09 -4.98 -2.53
C ALA A 14 -7.61 -4.75 -2.44
N SER A 15 -8.34 -4.96 -3.54
CA SER A 15 -9.75 -4.60 -3.71
C SER A 15 -10.03 -3.15 -3.23
N LEU A 16 -9.06 -2.25 -3.44
CA LEU A 16 -9.14 -0.82 -3.20
C LEU A 16 -9.65 -0.08 -4.45
N ASN A 17 -10.58 -0.71 -5.18
CA ASN A 17 -11.35 -0.04 -6.21
C ASN A 17 -12.63 0.54 -5.60
N ARG A 18 -13.17 1.58 -6.22
CA ARG A 18 -14.40 2.23 -5.76
C ARG A 18 -15.38 2.40 -6.92
N THR A 19 -16.65 2.53 -6.55
CA THR A 19 -17.73 2.72 -7.53
C THR A 19 -17.84 4.17 -8.00
N SER A 20 -17.22 5.11 -7.28
CA SER A 20 -17.29 6.54 -7.53
C SER A 20 -15.91 7.14 -7.73
N GLU A 21 -15.75 7.96 -8.76
CA GLU A 21 -14.50 8.69 -9.04
C GLU A 21 -14.08 9.53 -7.83
N GLY A 22 -12.78 9.50 -7.50
CA GLY A 22 -12.20 10.25 -6.37
C GLY A 22 -12.51 9.68 -4.99
N GLN A 23 -13.34 8.64 -4.88
CA GLN A 23 -13.66 8.03 -3.58
C GLN A 23 -12.43 7.38 -2.95
N LEU A 24 -11.56 6.72 -3.73
CA LEU A 24 -10.34 6.13 -3.18
C LEU A 24 -9.42 7.20 -2.55
N ILE A 25 -9.22 8.33 -3.25
CA ILE A 25 -8.44 9.45 -2.72
C ILE A 25 -9.06 9.99 -1.43
N THR A 26 -10.39 10.14 -1.39
CA THR A 26 -11.12 10.59 -0.20
C THR A 26 -10.86 9.63 0.97
N ASP A 27 -11.01 8.32 0.74
CA ASP A 27 -10.79 7.28 1.75
C ASP A 27 -9.34 7.27 2.27
N LEU A 28 -8.37 7.44 1.37
CA LEU A 28 -6.95 7.40 1.70
C LEU A 28 -6.42 8.73 2.29
N SER A 29 -7.20 9.82 2.21
CA SER A 29 -6.80 11.14 2.72
C SER A 29 -6.79 11.24 4.25
N THR A 30 -7.44 10.29 4.93
CA THR A 30 -7.36 10.12 6.39
C THR A 30 -6.67 8.78 6.70
N PRO A 31 -6.18 8.55 7.92
CA PRO A 31 -5.61 7.26 8.32
C PRO A 31 -6.66 6.25 8.83
N ASP A 32 -7.96 6.57 8.73
CA ASP A 32 -9.03 5.86 9.45
C ASP A 32 -9.78 4.82 8.60
N ASN A 33 -9.40 4.62 7.33
CA ASN A 33 -10.06 3.63 6.48
C ASN A 33 -9.65 2.21 6.89
N ALA A 34 -10.57 1.48 7.53
CA ALA A 34 -10.30 0.13 8.05
C ALA A 34 -9.86 -0.87 6.97
N GLN A 35 -10.36 -0.75 5.74
CA GLN A 35 -9.92 -1.63 4.64
C GLN A 35 -8.46 -1.35 4.28
N ALA A 36 -8.10 -0.07 4.10
CA ALA A 36 -6.73 0.31 3.78
C ALA A 36 -5.74 -0.02 4.91
N GLN A 37 -6.15 0.10 6.19
CA GLN A 37 -5.36 -0.38 7.33
C GLN A 37 -5.07 -1.89 7.24
N ALA A 38 -6.09 -2.70 6.95
CA ALA A 38 -5.92 -4.15 6.81
C ALA A 38 -5.03 -4.53 5.62
N VAL A 39 -5.19 -3.85 4.47
CA VAL A 39 -4.32 -4.03 3.29
C VAL A 39 -2.88 -3.66 3.62
N ALA A 40 -2.65 -2.52 4.28
CA ALA A 40 -1.32 -2.08 4.67
C ALA A 40 -0.66 -3.04 5.66
N GLU A 41 -1.39 -3.56 6.64
CA GLU A 41 -0.88 -4.56 7.58
C GLU A 41 -0.39 -5.82 6.84
N ILE A 42 -1.15 -6.33 5.88
CA ILE A 42 -0.78 -7.50 5.08
C ILE A 42 0.53 -7.23 4.32
N ILE A 43 0.64 -6.06 3.70
CA ILE A 43 1.85 -5.65 2.96
C ILE A 43 3.04 -5.55 3.92
N GLN A 44 2.88 -4.88 5.07
CA GLN A 44 3.93 -4.70 6.08
C GLN A 44 4.43 -6.03 6.65
N ARG A 45 3.53 -6.99 6.91
CA ARG A 45 3.91 -8.33 7.38
C ARG A 45 4.66 -9.14 6.33
N ASN A 46 4.33 -8.96 5.05
CA ASN A 46 5.03 -9.65 3.96
C ASN A 46 6.35 -8.96 3.61
N ASN A 47 6.42 -7.63 3.69
CA ASN A 47 7.56 -6.78 3.36
C ASN A 47 8.30 -7.21 2.07
N PRO A 48 7.62 -7.26 0.91
CA PRO A 48 8.28 -7.48 -0.38
C PRO A 48 9.13 -6.26 -0.76
N ASP A 49 10.19 -6.47 -1.54
CA ASP A 49 11.02 -5.39 -2.08
C ASP A 49 10.33 -4.68 -3.26
N VAL A 50 9.50 -5.42 -4.01
CA VAL A 50 8.69 -4.88 -5.11
C VAL A 50 7.28 -5.44 -5.01
N LEU A 51 6.29 -4.55 -4.98
CA LEU A 51 4.88 -4.86 -4.88
C LEU A 51 4.10 -4.35 -6.09
N LEU A 52 3.39 -5.24 -6.79
CA LEU A 52 2.36 -4.87 -7.75
C LEU A 52 0.98 -4.95 -7.09
N VAL A 53 0.35 -3.79 -6.87
CA VAL A 53 -1.01 -3.70 -6.33
C VAL A 53 -2.03 -3.73 -7.48
N ASN A 54 -2.96 -4.69 -7.43
CA ASN A 54 -4.09 -4.77 -8.35
C ASN A 54 -5.38 -4.28 -7.69
N GLU A 55 -6.37 -3.93 -8.51
CA GLU A 55 -7.65 -3.37 -8.08
C GLU A 55 -7.46 -2.17 -7.14
N PHE A 56 -6.61 -1.28 -7.57
CA PHE A 56 -6.40 0.03 -6.98
C PHE A 56 -6.88 1.04 -8.03
N ASP A 57 -7.80 1.94 -7.67
CA ASP A 57 -8.34 2.89 -8.66
C ASP A 57 -7.21 3.68 -9.32
N PHE A 58 -7.31 3.79 -10.64
CA PHE A 58 -6.34 4.55 -11.42
C PHE A 58 -6.47 6.04 -11.11
N ASP A 59 -5.34 6.66 -10.79
CA ASP A 59 -5.19 8.10 -10.66
C ASP A 59 -3.91 8.52 -11.38
N ALA A 60 -4.07 9.34 -12.42
CA ALA A 60 -2.96 9.78 -13.27
C ALA A 60 -1.92 10.62 -12.51
N ASN A 61 -2.30 11.25 -11.40
CA ASN A 61 -1.41 12.09 -10.60
C ASN A 61 -0.64 11.30 -9.54
N GLY A 62 -0.96 10.02 -9.30
CA GLY A 62 -0.35 9.20 -8.24
C GLY A 62 -0.69 9.65 -6.81
N THR A 63 -1.69 10.52 -6.64
CA THR A 63 -2.16 11.03 -5.35
C THR A 63 -2.66 9.90 -4.45
N ALA A 64 -3.45 8.97 -4.99
CA ALA A 64 -3.94 7.84 -4.22
C ALA A 64 -2.78 6.95 -3.70
N ALA A 65 -1.77 6.68 -4.52
CA ALA A 65 -0.60 5.90 -4.11
C ALA A 65 0.23 6.63 -3.03
N ALA A 66 0.45 7.94 -3.20
CA ALA A 66 1.15 8.76 -2.22
C ALA A 66 0.42 8.79 -0.86
N LEU A 67 -0.90 8.96 -0.87
CA LEU A 67 -1.72 8.93 0.34
C LEU A 67 -1.71 7.54 1.01
N PHE A 68 -1.75 6.46 0.22
CA PHE A 68 -1.63 5.10 0.77
C PHE A 68 -0.27 4.89 1.44
N GLN A 69 0.80 5.38 0.81
CA GLN A 69 2.15 5.34 1.37
C GLN A 69 2.24 6.14 2.68
N GLU A 70 1.77 7.39 2.68
CA GLU A 70 1.88 8.33 3.82
C GLU A 70 1.00 7.97 5.01
N ASN A 71 -0.27 7.63 4.78
CA ASN A 71 -1.24 7.46 5.86
C ASN A 71 -1.34 6.01 6.35
N TYR A 72 -0.84 5.04 5.58
CA TYR A 72 -1.04 3.61 5.89
C TYR A 72 0.24 2.78 5.88
N LEU A 73 1.08 2.86 4.84
CA LEU A 73 2.26 2.00 4.74
C LEU A 73 3.42 2.46 5.65
N THR A 74 3.63 3.77 5.82
CA THR A 74 4.60 4.33 6.79
C THR A 74 4.09 4.34 8.24
N VAL A 75 2.82 3.98 8.46
CA VAL A 75 2.21 3.93 9.80
C VAL A 75 2.09 2.47 10.25
N SER A 76 2.58 2.14 11.45
CA SER A 76 2.52 0.78 11.96
C SER A 76 1.06 0.32 12.13
N GLN A 77 0.70 -0.78 11.47
CA GLN A 77 -0.61 -1.41 11.62
C GLN A 77 -0.48 -2.62 12.55
N ASN A 78 -1.17 -2.61 13.69
CA ASN A 78 -1.22 -3.74 14.64
C ASN A 78 0.17 -4.33 15.00
N GLY A 79 1.16 -3.45 15.17
CA GLY A 79 2.55 -3.81 15.53
C GLY A 79 3.41 -4.32 14.36
N ALA A 80 2.90 -4.33 13.13
CA ALA A 80 3.71 -4.58 11.95
C ALA A 80 4.61 -3.37 11.66
N ALA A 81 5.85 -3.64 11.24
CA ALA A 81 6.81 -2.57 10.95
C ALA A 81 6.35 -1.78 9.72
N PRO A 82 6.38 -0.43 9.75
CA PRO A 82 6.18 0.39 8.57
C PRO A 82 7.07 -0.01 7.40
N VAL A 83 6.58 0.21 6.17
CA VAL A 83 7.31 -0.03 4.92
C VAL A 83 7.24 1.20 4.02
N GLU A 84 8.28 1.41 3.24
CA GLU A 84 8.40 2.53 2.32
C GLU A 84 8.70 2.03 0.91
N TYR A 85 7.84 2.38 -0.03
CA TYR A 85 8.00 2.15 -1.46
C TYR A 85 8.22 3.49 -2.16
N PRO A 86 9.43 3.78 -2.66
CA PRO A 86 9.77 5.10 -3.18
C PRO A 86 9.26 5.39 -4.61
N TYR A 87 8.57 4.43 -5.25
CA TYR A 87 8.16 4.51 -6.66
C TYR A 87 6.71 4.06 -6.85
#